data_AF-A0A0C4EGU6-F1
#
_entry.id   AF-A0A0C4EGU6-F1
#
_cell.length_a   1.000
_cell.length_b   1.000
_cell.length_c   1.000
_cell.angle_alpha   90.00
_cell.angle_beta   90.00
_cell.angle_gamma   90.00
#
_symmetry.space_group_name_H-M   'P 1'
#
loop_
_entity.id
_entity.type
_entity.pdbx_description
1 polymer ?
#
loop_
_entity_poly.entity_id
_entity_poly.type
_entity_poly.pdbx_seq_one_letter_code
_entity_poly.pdbx_strand_id
1 'polypeptide(L)'
;LPISFPRRLEDNPSHLNYPGGNDRVVYGEGLFVGYKYYDQMKTEPLFPFGFGLSYTTFAYSNVRLSSDVLAVGGAEPRATTVTVDTTNTGSTAGKEVVQFYVSQTSTPRLIRPKRELRAWAKVLVEPGQTRAVSATLDFESVCYWDDRLHRWVVDPGARFEVIAAAHARDPGISASFCAAA
;
A
#
# COMPACT_ATOMS: atom_id res chain seq x y z
N LEU A 1 -4.85 -1.16 -12.38
CA LEU A 1 -5.87 -0.09 -12.48
C LEU A 1 -5.57 0.99 -11.46
N PRO A 2 -5.64 2.28 -11.80
CA PRO A 2 -5.40 3.38 -10.84
C PRO A 2 -6.59 3.69 -9.92
N ILE A 3 -7.72 3.00 -10.10
CA ILE A 3 -8.94 3.14 -9.29
C ILE A 3 -9.55 1.76 -8.98
N SER A 4 -10.33 1.66 -7.91
CA SER A 4 -11.16 0.48 -7.64
C SER A 4 -12.47 0.57 -8.43
N PHE A 5 -12.85 -0.51 -9.11
CA PHE A 5 -14.14 -0.61 -9.78
C PHE A 5 -15.14 -1.26 -8.82
N PRO A 6 -16.17 -0.55 -8.34
CA PRO A 6 -17.21 -1.17 -7.52
C PRO A 6 -18.00 -2.22 -8.32
N ARG A 7 -18.61 -3.19 -7.62
CA ARG A 7 -19.60 -4.09 -8.24
C ARG A 7 -20.92 -3.37 -8.50
N ARG A 8 -21.31 -2.50 -7.57
CA ARG A 8 -22.51 -1.66 -7.67
C ARG A 8 -22.16 -0.25 -7.23
N LEU A 9 -22.83 0.76 -7.80
CA LEU A 9 -22.53 2.16 -7.48
C LEU A 9 -22.64 2.46 -5.98
N GLU A 10 -23.56 1.77 -5.30
CA GLU A 10 -23.86 1.85 -3.87
C GLU A 10 -22.70 1.37 -2.98
N ASP A 11 -21.79 0.56 -3.52
CA ASP A 11 -20.61 0.08 -2.80
C ASP A 11 -19.50 1.15 -2.74
N ASN A 12 -19.66 2.29 -3.46
CA ASN A 12 -18.70 3.38 -3.43
C ASN A 12 -18.79 4.15 -2.10
N PRO A 13 -17.66 4.42 -1.40
CA PRO A 13 -17.66 5.12 -0.12
C PRO A 13 -18.40 6.47 -0.12
N SER A 14 -18.43 7.17 -1.25
CA SER A 14 -19.07 8.49 -1.36
C SER A 14 -20.54 8.42 -1.80
N HIS A 15 -21.11 7.23 -2.04
CA HIS A 15 -22.44 7.07 -2.63
C HIS A 15 -23.54 7.85 -1.89
N LEU A 16 -23.50 7.84 -0.55
CA LEU A 16 -24.49 8.56 0.27
C LEU A 16 -24.26 10.08 0.35
N ASN A 17 -23.03 10.52 0.08
CA ASN A 17 -22.62 11.91 0.28
C ASN A 17 -22.55 12.73 -1.02
N TYR A 18 -22.58 12.08 -2.18
CA TYR A 18 -22.49 12.72 -3.50
C TYR A 18 -23.83 12.65 -4.25
N PRO A 19 -24.32 13.72 -4.90
CA PRO A 19 -23.66 15.02 -5.14
C PRO A 19 -23.79 16.04 -4.01
N GLY A 20 -24.25 15.63 -2.82
CA GLY A 20 -24.48 16.51 -1.68
C GLY A 20 -25.83 17.23 -1.74
N GLY A 21 -25.96 18.31 -0.98
CA GLY A 21 -27.18 19.12 -0.92
C GLY A 21 -26.90 20.52 -0.36
N ASN A 22 -27.72 21.50 -0.75
CA ASN A 22 -27.55 22.92 -0.37
C ASN A 22 -26.13 23.44 -0.66
N ASP A 23 -25.64 23.23 -1.88
CA ASP A 23 -24.31 23.66 -2.36
C ASP A 23 -23.13 23.18 -1.51
N ARG A 24 -23.32 22.07 -0.77
CA ARG A 24 -22.31 21.48 0.12
C ARG A 24 -22.22 19.97 -0.07
N VAL A 25 -20.99 19.48 -0.19
CA VAL A 25 -20.64 18.06 -0.17
C VAL A 25 -19.79 17.79 1.06
N VAL A 26 -20.15 16.78 1.85
CA VAL A 26 -19.38 16.36 3.04
C VAL A 26 -18.62 15.08 2.69
N TYR A 27 -17.30 15.10 2.81
CA TYR A 27 -16.46 13.90 2.60
C TYR A 27 -16.51 13.01 3.85
N GLY A 28 -17.68 12.40 4.08
CA GLY A 28 -17.96 11.59 5.26
C GLY A 28 -17.16 10.29 5.34
N GLU A 29 -16.63 9.82 4.21
CA GLU A 29 -15.73 8.67 4.14
C GLU A 29 -14.32 8.96 4.69
N GLY A 30 -13.95 10.23 4.85
CA GLY A 30 -12.65 10.65 5.38
C GLY A 30 -11.49 10.03 4.62
N LEU A 31 -10.61 9.31 5.33
CA LEU A 31 -9.43 8.65 4.75
C LEU A 31 -9.79 7.39 3.94
N PHE A 32 -11.00 6.87 4.09
CA PHE A 32 -11.44 5.62 3.47
C PHE A 32 -12.00 5.89 2.07
N VAL A 33 -11.12 6.32 1.16
CA VAL A 33 -11.42 6.52 -0.26
C VAL A 33 -10.86 5.37 -1.09
N GLY A 34 -11.63 4.88 -2.06
CA GLY A 34 -11.19 3.81 -2.96
C GLY A 34 -10.86 2.52 -2.20
N TYR A 35 -9.76 1.84 -2.57
CA TYR A 35 -9.39 0.54 -1.98
C TYR A 35 -9.29 0.54 -0.46
N LYS A 36 -8.96 1.69 0.15
CA LYS A 36 -8.91 1.85 1.61
C LYS A 36 -10.26 1.53 2.26
N TYR A 37 -11.36 1.95 1.64
CA TYR A 37 -12.72 1.60 2.08
C TYR A 37 -13.04 0.13 1.91
N TYR A 38 -12.79 -0.42 0.72
CA TYR A 38 -13.08 -1.83 0.43
C TYR A 38 -12.28 -2.80 1.31
N ASP A 39 -11.05 -2.44 1.67
CA ASP A 39 -10.23 -3.18 2.64
C ASP A 39 -10.79 -3.08 4.06
N GLN A 40 -11.25 -1.90 4.47
CA GLN A 40 -11.84 -1.67 5.80
C GLN A 40 -13.19 -2.40 5.97
N MET A 41 -14.07 -2.29 4.98
CA MET A 41 -15.42 -2.86 5.00
C MET A 41 -15.47 -4.33 4.60
N LYS A 42 -14.35 -4.90 4.15
CA LYS A 42 -14.25 -6.27 3.62
C LYS A 42 -15.23 -6.52 2.45
N THR A 43 -15.50 -5.48 1.67
CA THR A 43 -16.39 -5.54 0.49
C THR A 43 -15.56 -5.79 -0.76
N GLU A 44 -15.91 -6.79 -1.57
CA GLU A 44 -15.13 -7.17 -2.75
C GLU A 44 -15.46 -6.31 -3.98
N PRO A 45 -14.51 -5.50 -4.50
CA PRO A 45 -14.73 -4.74 -5.71
C PRO A 45 -14.89 -5.68 -6.93
N LEU A 46 -15.38 -5.13 -8.04
CA LEU A 46 -15.38 -5.83 -9.32
C LEU A 46 -13.94 -6.02 -9.82
N PHE A 47 -13.16 -4.94 -9.78
CA PHE A 47 -11.71 -4.99 -9.98
C PHE A 47 -11.01 -4.15 -8.90
N PRO A 48 -10.04 -4.72 -8.17
CA PRO A 48 -9.36 -3.99 -7.13
C PRO A 48 -8.38 -2.96 -7.70
N PHE A 49 -8.08 -1.94 -6.90
CA PHE A 49 -6.99 -1.01 -7.19
C PHE A 49 -5.68 -1.78 -7.43
N GLY A 50 -4.88 -1.32 -8.40
CA GLY A 50 -3.63 -1.97 -8.79
C GLY A 50 -3.80 -3.16 -9.74
N PHE A 51 -5.02 -3.71 -9.91
CA PHE A 51 -5.23 -4.93 -10.70
C PHE A 51 -4.88 -4.81 -12.18
N GLY A 52 -4.27 -5.84 -12.74
CA GLY A 52 -3.98 -5.98 -14.16
C GLY A 52 -3.55 -7.41 -14.47
N LEU A 53 -4.07 -7.97 -15.56
CA LEU A 53 -3.66 -9.30 -16.03
C LEU A 53 -2.40 -9.20 -16.89
N SER A 54 -1.74 -10.34 -17.06
CA SER A 54 -0.60 -10.54 -17.93
C SER A 54 -0.77 -11.85 -18.69
N TYR A 55 -0.10 -11.98 -19.84
CA TYR A 55 -0.02 -13.25 -20.57
C TYR A 55 1.04 -14.21 -19.99
N THR A 56 1.79 -13.75 -18.99
CA THR A 56 2.72 -14.58 -18.20
C THR A 56 2.39 -14.46 -16.71
N THR A 57 2.91 -15.38 -15.91
CA THR A 57 2.74 -15.39 -14.45
C THR A 57 4.00 -14.94 -13.74
N PHE A 58 3.84 -14.32 -12.58
CA PHE A 58 4.96 -13.89 -11.73
C PHE A 58 4.82 -14.46 -10.33
N ALA A 59 5.95 -14.77 -9.71
CA ALA A 59 6.03 -15.21 -8.32
C ALA A 59 6.95 -14.28 -7.54
N TYR A 60 6.55 -13.97 -6.30
CA TYR A 60 7.32 -13.15 -5.38
C TYR A 60 7.97 -14.04 -4.31
N SER A 61 9.24 -13.78 -4.01
CA SER A 61 9.97 -14.44 -2.93
C SER A 61 10.98 -13.49 -2.28
N ASN A 62 11.55 -13.91 -1.14
CA ASN A 62 12.67 -13.22 -0.48
C ASN A 62 12.46 -11.72 -0.25
N VAL A 63 11.28 -11.34 0.25
CA VAL A 63 11.03 -9.97 0.70
C VAL A 63 11.96 -9.65 1.88
N ARG A 64 12.74 -8.60 1.73
CA ARG A 64 13.80 -8.23 2.69
C ARG A 64 13.91 -6.73 2.81
N LEU A 65 14.34 -6.28 3.98
CA LEU A 65 14.59 -4.89 4.29
C LEU A 65 16.08 -4.66 4.50
N SER A 66 16.59 -3.48 4.11
CA SER A 66 17.96 -3.08 4.44
C SER A 66 18.16 -2.79 5.93
N SER A 67 17.07 -2.53 6.66
CA SER A 67 17.02 -2.34 8.11
C SER A 67 15.60 -2.69 8.59
N ASP A 68 15.48 -3.35 9.74
CA ASP A 68 14.20 -3.60 10.42
C ASP A 68 13.78 -2.42 11.31
N VAL A 69 14.62 -1.41 11.42
CA VAL A 69 14.35 -0.16 12.14
C VAL A 69 14.38 1.02 11.17
N LEU A 70 13.26 1.74 11.10
CA LEU A 70 13.15 3.02 10.40
C LEU A 70 13.34 4.15 11.42
N ALA A 71 14.42 4.92 11.28
CA ALA A 71 14.67 6.08 12.13
C ALA A 71 13.78 7.25 11.69
N VAL A 72 12.83 7.62 12.55
CA VAL A 72 11.84 8.69 12.30
C VAL A 72 12.17 9.99 13.04
N GLY A 73 13.32 10.06 13.73
CA GLY A 73 13.86 11.23 14.42
C GLY A 73 15.34 11.50 14.07
N GLY A 74 15.83 12.71 14.39
CA GLY A 74 17.21 13.15 14.17
C GLY A 74 17.44 14.03 12.94
N ALA A 75 18.70 14.42 12.71
CA ALA A 75 19.11 15.37 11.65
C ALA A 75 19.08 14.78 10.22
N GLU A 76 19.02 13.45 10.09
CA GLU A 76 19.02 12.73 8.81
C GLU A 76 17.93 11.63 8.88
N PRO A 77 16.72 11.86 8.33
CA PRO A 77 15.70 10.82 8.25
C PRO A 77 16.26 9.65 7.42
N ARG A 78 16.43 8.49 8.05
CA ARG A 78 17.00 7.33 7.37
C ARG A 78 15.89 6.58 6.68
N ALA A 79 16.05 6.38 5.39
CA ALA A 79 15.18 5.51 4.63
C ALA A 79 15.64 4.05 4.73
N THR A 80 14.68 3.13 4.62
CA THR A 80 14.92 1.69 4.49
C THR A 80 14.49 1.25 3.10
N THR A 81 15.30 0.40 2.46
CA THR A 81 14.96 -0.18 1.17
C THR A 81 14.27 -1.53 1.40
N VAL A 82 13.04 -1.68 0.91
CA VAL A 82 12.41 -2.99 0.74
C VAL A 82 12.81 -3.54 -0.61
N THR A 83 13.16 -4.83 -0.67
CA THR A 83 13.47 -5.54 -1.91
C THR A 83 12.72 -6.86 -1.94
N VAL A 84 12.17 -7.21 -3.10
CA VAL A 84 11.52 -8.50 -3.35
C VAL A 84 12.07 -9.11 -4.63
N ASP A 85 12.31 -10.42 -4.60
CA ASP A 85 12.71 -11.14 -5.79
C ASP A 85 11.44 -11.48 -6.60
N THR A 86 11.41 -11.04 -7.86
CA THR A 86 10.28 -11.22 -8.78
C THR A 86 10.70 -12.15 -9.92
N THR A 87 10.09 -13.33 -9.98
CA THR A 87 10.39 -14.35 -10.98
C THR A 87 9.27 -14.44 -11.98
N ASN A 88 9.58 -14.39 -13.28
CA ASN A 88 8.62 -14.73 -14.33
C ASN A 88 8.54 -16.26 -14.46
N THR A 89 7.41 -16.82 -14.06
CA THR A 89 7.18 -18.28 -14.03
C THR A 89 6.46 -18.80 -15.26
N GLY A 90 6.07 -17.93 -16.20
CA GLY A 90 5.44 -18.33 -17.46
C GLY A 90 6.43 -18.39 -18.63
N SER A 91 5.87 -18.53 -19.85
CA SER A 91 6.62 -18.80 -21.08
C SER A 91 6.85 -17.58 -21.97
N THR A 92 6.43 -16.38 -21.56
CA THR A 92 6.55 -15.16 -22.37
C THR A 92 7.09 -14.01 -21.54
N ALA A 93 7.93 -13.16 -22.14
CA ALA A 93 8.44 -11.97 -21.48
C ALA A 93 7.29 -11.04 -21.08
N GLY A 94 7.35 -10.47 -19.90
CA GLY A 94 6.28 -9.63 -19.38
C GLY A 94 6.79 -8.55 -18.43
N LYS A 95 5.98 -7.50 -18.26
CA LYS A 95 6.25 -6.45 -17.27
C LYS A 95 5.35 -6.64 -16.06
N GLU A 96 5.95 -6.75 -14.88
CA GLU A 96 5.25 -6.80 -13.60
C GLU A 96 5.35 -5.44 -12.89
N VAL A 97 4.28 -5.04 -12.21
CA VAL A 97 4.24 -3.87 -11.32
C VAL A 97 4.14 -4.37 -9.89
N VAL A 98 5.29 -4.45 -9.22
CA VAL A 98 5.34 -4.75 -7.79
C VAL A 98 4.87 -3.53 -7.01
N GLN A 99 3.84 -3.70 -6.18
CA GLN A 99 3.28 -2.65 -5.32
C GLN A 99 3.64 -2.94 -3.87
N PHE A 100 4.13 -1.92 -3.17
CA PHE A 100 4.53 -1.99 -1.77
C PHE A 100 3.51 -1.24 -0.91
N TYR A 101 2.76 -2.00 -0.12
CA TYR A 101 1.77 -1.48 0.82
C TYR A 101 2.32 -1.52 2.23
N VAL A 102 2.13 -0.45 3.00
CA VAL A 102 2.51 -0.39 4.42
C VAL A 102 1.27 -0.47 5.29
N SER A 103 1.32 -1.32 6.31
CA SER A 103 0.29 -1.54 7.33
C SER A 103 0.89 -1.30 8.71
N GLN A 104 0.20 -0.53 9.57
CA GLN A 104 0.59 -0.39 10.97
C GLN A 104 -0.05 -1.54 11.77
N THR A 105 0.78 -2.42 12.33
CA THR A 105 0.35 -3.64 13.04
C THR A 105 0.19 -3.42 14.55
N SER A 106 0.85 -2.40 15.11
CA SER A 106 0.51 -1.89 16.43
C SER A 106 -0.72 -1.00 16.37
N THR A 107 -1.47 -0.89 17.48
CA THR A 107 -2.66 -0.03 17.55
C THR A 107 -2.30 1.42 17.25
N PRO A 108 -2.82 2.04 16.18
CA PRO A 108 -2.57 3.45 15.90
C PRO A 108 -3.39 4.32 16.84
N ARG A 109 -2.85 5.49 17.20
CA ARG A 109 -3.57 6.44 18.07
C ARG A 109 -4.72 7.15 17.36
N LEU A 110 -4.55 7.44 16.06
CA LEU A 110 -5.60 7.97 15.19
C LEU A 110 -6.07 6.89 14.21
N ILE A 111 -7.27 7.07 13.66
CA ILE A 111 -7.82 6.15 12.67
C ILE A 111 -6.97 6.17 11.39
N ARG A 112 -6.70 4.98 10.83
CA ARG A 112 -5.91 4.81 9.61
C ARG A 112 -6.47 3.71 8.73
N PRO A 113 -6.26 3.75 7.41
CA PRO A 113 -6.53 2.62 6.53
C PRO A 113 -5.72 1.39 6.95
N LYS A 114 -6.28 0.19 6.72
CA LYS A 114 -5.62 -1.09 7.03
C LYS A 114 -4.23 -1.21 6.39
N ARG A 115 -4.10 -0.74 5.14
CA ARG A 115 -2.83 -0.67 4.42
C ARG A 115 -2.87 0.47 3.41
N GLU A 116 -1.71 1.04 3.11
CA GLU A 116 -1.57 2.15 2.19
C GLU A 116 -0.46 1.87 1.18
N LEU A 117 -0.72 2.05 -0.12
CA LEU A 117 0.31 2.00 -1.15
C LEU A 117 1.34 3.12 -0.87
N ARG A 118 2.59 2.75 -0.66
CA ARG A 118 3.70 3.70 -0.43
C ARG A 118 4.70 3.77 -1.56
N ALA A 119 4.88 2.68 -2.30
CA ALA A 119 5.74 2.67 -3.46
C ALA A 119 5.32 1.59 -4.47
N TRP A 120 5.83 1.68 -5.68
CA TRP A 120 5.70 0.64 -6.70
C TRP A 120 6.85 0.74 -7.69
N ALA A 121 7.15 -0.36 -8.37
CA ALA A 121 8.14 -0.39 -9.44
C ALA A 121 7.68 -1.34 -10.55
N LYS A 122 7.88 -0.90 -11.80
CA LYS A 122 7.57 -1.71 -12.98
C LYS A 122 8.85 -2.30 -13.56
N VAL A 123 8.89 -3.61 -13.73
CA VAL A 123 10.08 -4.33 -14.20
C VAL A 123 9.72 -5.25 -15.36
N LEU A 124 10.54 -5.28 -16.41
CA LEU A 124 10.48 -6.31 -17.45
C LEU A 124 11.23 -7.54 -16.94
N VAL A 125 10.65 -8.72 -17.02
CA VAL A 125 11.30 -9.97 -16.59
C VAL A 125 11.13 -11.01 -17.71
N GLU A 126 12.26 -11.55 -18.19
CA GLU A 126 12.27 -12.61 -19.21
C GLU A 126 11.74 -13.94 -18.65
N PRO A 127 11.21 -14.88 -19.47
CA PRO A 127 10.76 -16.19 -18.99
C PRO A 127 11.84 -16.90 -18.16
N GLY A 128 11.48 -17.36 -16.96
CA GLY A 128 12.40 -18.02 -16.03
C GLY A 128 13.43 -17.10 -15.34
N GLN A 129 13.48 -15.81 -15.69
CA GLN A 129 14.37 -14.85 -15.03
C GLN A 129 13.79 -14.41 -13.68
N THR A 130 14.68 -14.17 -12.72
CA THR A 130 14.39 -13.46 -11.47
C THR A 130 15.04 -12.08 -11.50
N ARG A 131 14.30 -11.05 -11.09
CA ARG A 131 14.84 -9.70 -10.87
C ARG A 131 14.50 -9.22 -9.47
N ALA A 132 15.47 -8.60 -8.80
CA ALA A 132 15.24 -7.90 -7.55
C ALA A 132 14.54 -6.56 -7.84
N VAL A 133 13.40 -6.35 -7.21
CA VAL A 133 12.61 -5.12 -7.32
C VAL A 133 12.62 -4.44 -5.97
N SER A 134 13.04 -3.18 -5.93
CA SER A 134 13.23 -2.44 -4.70
C SER A 134 12.42 -1.15 -4.67
N ALA A 135 12.07 -0.73 -3.45
CA ALA A 135 11.49 0.57 -3.17
C ALA A 135 12.02 1.13 -1.85
N THR A 136 11.98 2.44 -1.73
CA THR A 136 12.41 3.16 -0.53
C THR A 136 11.20 3.42 0.37
N LEU A 137 11.35 3.13 1.66
CA LEU A 137 10.42 3.45 2.73
C LEU A 137 11.08 4.48 3.65
N ASP A 138 10.37 5.55 3.94
CA ASP A 138 10.85 6.71 4.68
C ASP A 138 9.81 7.19 5.71
N PHE A 139 10.04 8.36 6.30
CA PHE A 139 9.11 8.96 7.24
C PHE A 139 7.69 9.10 6.66
N GLU A 140 7.56 9.52 5.41
CA GLU A 140 6.26 9.69 4.75
C GLU A 140 5.54 8.36 4.58
N SER A 141 6.29 7.27 4.42
CA SER A 141 5.76 5.91 4.27
C SER A 141 5.04 5.40 5.52
N VAL A 142 5.35 5.95 6.71
CA VAL A 142 4.79 5.49 7.99
C VAL A 142 3.99 6.55 8.74
N CYS A 143 4.19 7.84 8.47
CA CYS A 143 3.55 8.91 9.21
C CYS A 143 2.06 9.07 8.87
N TYR A 144 1.35 9.77 9.75
CA TYR A 144 -0.01 10.24 9.54
C TYR A 144 -0.16 11.66 10.10
N TRP A 145 -1.12 12.41 9.58
CA TRP A 145 -1.40 13.77 10.03
C TRP A 145 -2.16 13.75 11.36
N ASP A 146 -1.65 14.46 12.36
CA ASP A 146 -2.37 14.73 13.60
C ASP A 146 -3.01 16.12 13.52
N ASP A 147 -4.33 16.16 13.54
CA ASP A 147 -5.14 17.38 13.42
C ASP A 147 -5.04 18.28 14.66
N ARG A 148 -4.78 17.72 15.85
CA ARG A 148 -4.57 18.49 17.08
C ARG A 148 -3.17 19.08 17.17
N LEU A 149 -2.16 18.36 16.70
CA LEU A 149 -0.76 18.79 16.71
C LEU A 149 -0.35 19.57 15.45
N HIS A 150 -1.20 19.59 14.43
CA HIS A 150 -0.95 20.23 13.13
C HIS A 150 0.39 19.82 12.50
N ARG A 151 0.73 18.52 12.59
CA ARG A 151 1.97 17.98 12.02
C ARG A 151 1.85 16.50 11.69
N TRP A 152 2.74 16.04 10.82
CA TRP A 152 2.96 14.62 10.59
C TRP A 152 3.65 13.98 11.79
N VAL A 153 3.12 12.84 12.23
CA VAL A 153 3.64 12.10 13.38
C VAL A 153 3.71 10.62 13.06
N VAL A 154 4.56 9.92 13.82
CA VAL A 154 4.63 8.47 13.87
C VAL A 154 4.43 8.08 15.33
N ASP A 155 3.63 7.05 15.60
CA ASP A 155 3.45 6.59 16.98
C ASP A 155 4.79 6.06 17.53
N PRO A 156 5.20 6.44 18.74
CA PRO A 156 6.44 5.93 19.34
C PRO A 156 6.45 4.40 19.40
N GLY A 157 7.50 3.78 18.86
CA GLY A 157 7.63 2.32 18.84
C GLY A 157 6.60 1.61 17.94
N ALA A 158 6.00 2.31 16.98
CA ALA A 158 5.05 1.73 16.05
C ALA A 158 5.67 0.55 15.28
N ARG A 159 4.89 -0.53 15.15
CA ARG A 159 5.24 -1.70 14.36
C ARG A 159 4.49 -1.68 13.05
N PHE A 160 5.18 -2.04 11.97
CA PHE A 160 4.68 -2.02 10.62
C PHE A 160 4.97 -3.33 9.91
N GLU A 161 4.20 -3.56 8.86
CA GLU A 161 4.42 -4.59 7.86
C GLU A 161 4.45 -3.90 6.50
N VAL A 162 5.45 -4.21 5.67
CA VAL A 162 5.43 -3.90 4.24
C VAL A 162 5.09 -5.15 3.45
N ILE A 163 4.12 -5.03 2.55
CA ILE A 163 3.57 -6.11 1.74
C ILE A 163 3.91 -5.82 0.28
N ALA A 164 4.67 -6.72 -0.35
CA ALA A 164 4.88 -6.73 -1.80
C ALA A 164 3.76 -7.55 -2.46
N ALA A 165 2.98 -6.90 -3.32
CA ALA A 165 1.75 -7.45 -3.90
C ALA A 165 1.56 -6.98 -5.35
N ALA A 166 0.80 -7.73 -6.14
CA ALA A 166 0.43 -7.37 -7.50
C ALA A 166 -0.75 -6.37 -7.57
N HIS A 167 -1.59 -6.31 -6.53
CA HIS A 167 -2.70 -5.36 -6.41
C HIS A 167 -3.23 -5.27 -4.98
N ALA A 168 -4.13 -4.32 -4.70
CA ALA A 168 -4.67 -4.06 -3.36
C ALA A 168 -5.59 -5.15 -2.79
N ARG A 169 -5.67 -6.34 -3.42
CA ARG A 169 -6.38 -7.52 -2.88
C ARG A 169 -5.53 -8.79 -2.91
N ASP A 170 -4.34 -8.70 -3.47
CA ASP A 170 -3.36 -9.77 -3.39
C ASP A 170 -2.88 -9.86 -1.93
N PRO A 171 -2.85 -11.07 -1.33
CA PRO A 171 -2.22 -11.28 -0.03
C PRO A 171 -0.73 -10.91 -0.04
N GLY A 172 -0.04 -11.08 -1.18
CA GLY A 172 1.37 -10.76 -1.33
C GLY A 172 2.29 -11.56 -0.41
N ILE A 173 3.52 -11.06 -0.25
CA ILE A 173 4.47 -11.49 0.79
C ILE A 173 4.98 -10.28 1.55
N SER A 174 5.32 -10.45 2.82
CA SER A 174 5.60 -9.33 3.70
C SER A 174 6.86 -9.45 4.54
N ALA A 175 7.35 -8.29 4.98
CA ALA A 175 8.41 -8.15 5.96
C ALA A 175 7.99 -7.13 7.04
N SER A 176 8.38 -7.39 8.29
CA SER A 176 8.05 -6.53 9.43
C SER A 176 9.20 -5.57 9.76
N PHE A 177 8.85 -4.39 10.25
CA PHE A 177 9.81 -3.38 10.74
C PHE A 177 9.17 -2.51 11.82
N CYS A 178 9.98 -1.72 12.53
CA CYS A 178 9.50 -0.75 13.51
C CYS A 178 10.00 0.65 13.19
N ALA A 179 9.26 1.66 13.68
CA ALA A 179 9.74 3.03 13.72
C ALA A 179 10.37 3.31 15.09
N ALA A 180 11.60 3.84 15.07
CA ALA A 180 12.32 4.30 16.25
C ALA A 180 12.66 5.78 16.13
N ALA A 181 12.55 6.50 17.24
CA ALA A 181 12.92 7.91 17.34
C ALA A 181 14.44 8.08 17.53
#